data_AF-A0A9P1EVL1-F1
#
_entry.id   AF-A0A9P1EVL1-F1
#
_cell.length_a   1.000
_cell.length_b   1.000
_cell.length_c   1.000
_cell.angle_alpha   90.00
_cell.angle_beta   90.00
_cell.angle_gamma   90.00
#
_symmetry.space_group_name_H-M   'P 1'
#
loop_
_entity.id
_entity.type
_entity.pdbx_description
1 polymer ?
#
loop_
_entity_poly.entity_id
_entity_poly.type
_entity_poly.pdbx_seq_one_letter_code
_entity_poly.pdbx_strand_id
1 'polypeptide(L)'
;MAGNTDERCLDPNVNCVITRISCDLLGISNIDLSAISLAEHIARESLKGTIRLARNWSTKGNLDVSSVDSLNYGIDQLMPVNGSSSLFLFPNGDIDVDREDAETYSLIPRDLKLLSYMLVVNGHPATSDFSLNIDDDENGLFERHCCVTEIGLRTKCAEVAPIPIQQSCLTLFQDAAKFAKCDQKVGLKPTASETLTLEQQIFMKEIITVCMGQDDKKRHEALHTLETDSGLQVLLPHLTQRVCKSISANISQRCLSLIIYAGRVLRSISHNKACDMTVTLHDVLPALLSCCVGRNICMKPETDNHWALRDFSAKTLVGIIREQVDRKDGGYTCRRLFNFAFKVLKNSASSLSMIYGTIYILQEFVEAEKVQWLLNEFSEVRNRCKTQIESNRHGSRNQDAAKLNHLILKCESILRNRMSSAYRV
;
A
#
# COMPACT_ATOMS: atom_id res chain seq x y z
N MET A 1 49.76 8.92 -20.68
CA MET A 1 50.42 8.07 -21.71
C MET A 1 49.52 6.85 -21.86
N ALA A 2 48.82 6.60 -22.96
CA ALA A 2 49.16 6.80 -24.36
C ALA A 2 48.13 7.68 -25.08
N GLY A 3 48.62 8.64 -25.86
CA GLY A 3 47.84 9.32 -26.88
C GLY A 3 47.86 8.47 -28.14
N ASN A 4 46.70 7.93 -28.52
CA ASN A 4 46.49 7.51 -29.90
C ASN A 4 46.05 8.76 -30.67
N THR A 5 47.01 9.35 -31.37
CA THR A 5 46.76 10.24 -32.50
C THR A 5 46.11 9.40 -33.60
N ASP A 6 44.78 9.37 -33.60
CA ASP A 6 43.98 8.93 -34.72
C ASP A 6 44.17 9.95 -35.86
N GLU A 7 45.19 9.76 -36.70
CA GLU A 7 45.24 10.32 -38.04
C GLU A 7 44.09 9.69 -38.85
N ARG A 8 42.88 10.23 -38.68
CA ARG A 8 41.74 9.86 -39.52
C ARG A 8 41.78 10.70 -40.79
N CYS A 9 42.06 10.02 -41.89
CA CYS A 9 41.80 10.49 -43.25
C CYS A 9 40.50 11.30 -43.29
N LEU A 10 40.59 12.52 -43.83
CA LEU A 10 39.45 13.36 -44.16
C LEU A 10 38.50 12.56 -45.06
N ASP A 11 37.29 12.26 -44.58
CA ASP A 11 36.26 11.63 -45.41
C ASP A 11 36.03 12.52 -46.66
N PRO A 12 36.26 12.03 -47.88
CA PRO A 12 36.25 12.86 -49.09
C PRO A 12 34.84 13.26 -49.58
N ASN A 13 33.78 12.89 -48.84
CA ASN A 13 32.39 13.09 -49.25
C ASN A 13 31.59 14.05 -48.35
N VAL A 14 32.27 14.85 -47.52
CA VAL A 14 31.58 15.85 -46.72
C VAL A 14 31.23 17.05 -47.61
N ASN A 15 29.93 17.31 -47.75
CA ASN A 15 29.42 18.36 -48.64
C ASN A 15 29.71 19.74 -48.02
N CYS A 16 30.86 20.33 -48.34
CA CYS A 16 31.37 21.59 -47.77
C CYS A 16 30.60 22.88 -48.14
N VAL A 17 29.36 22.73 -48.60
CA VAL A 17 28.52 23.82 -49.12
C VAL A 17 28.25 24.88 -48.05
N ILE A 18 27.97 24.47 -46.81
CA ILE A 18 27.65 25.37 -45.70
C ILE A 18 28.84 26.27 -45.35
N THR A 19 30.03 25.67 -45.23
CA THR A 19 31.26 26.41 -44.89
C THR A 19 31.67 27.35 -46.02
N ARG A 20 31.50 26.93 -47.29
CA ARG A 20 31.78 27.77 -48.45
C ARG A 20 30.87 29.01 -48.50
N ILE A 21 29.55 28.82 -48.35
CA ILE A 21 28.58 29.93 -48.30
C ILE A 21 28.90 30.87 -47.14
N SER A 22 29.31 30.33 -45.99
CA SER A 22 29.70 31.14 -44.83
C SER A 22 30.95 31.99 -45.09
N CYS A 23 31.94 31.45 -45.79
CA CYS A 23 33.13 32.20 -46.21
C CYS A 23 32.80 33.27 -47.27
N ASP A 24 31.91 32.97 -48.20
CA ASP A 24 31.44 33.92 -49.22
C ASP A 24 30.67 35.09 -48.56
N LEU A 25 29.84 34.81 -47.54
CA LEU A 25 29.15 35.83 -46.73
C LEU A 25 30.13 36.75 -45.99
N LEU A 26 31.28 36.23 -45.58
CA LEU A 26 32.36 37.01 -44.97
C LEU A 26 33.25 37.73 -46.01
N GLY A 27 32.97 37.55 -47.31
CA GLY A 27 33.70 38.17 -48.41
C GLY A 27 35.03 37.50 -48.79
N ILE A 28 35.25 36.24 -48.38
CA ILE A 28 36.49 35.49 -48.63
C ILE A 28 36.29 34.57 -49.84
N SER A 29 36.73 35.00 -51.02
CA SER A 29 36.39 34.37 -52.30
C SER A 29 37.38 33.31 -52.83
N ASN A 30 38.52 33.09 -52.16
CA ASN A 30 39.59 32.24 -52.70
C ASN A 30 40.27 31.39 -51.60
N ILE A 31 39.55 30.39 -51.08
CA ILE A 31 40.04 29.46 -50.04
C ILE A 31 40.31 28.08 -50.67
N ASP A 32 41.45 27.49 -50.32
CA ASP A 32 41.81 26.13 -50.71
C ASP A 32 40.84 25.09 -50.15
N LEU A 33 40.54 24.06 -50.96
CA LEU A 33 39.59 23.01 -50.60
C LEU A 33 39.95 22.28 -49.29
N SER A 34 41.24 22.15 -48.99
CA SER A 34 41.78 21.56 -47.76
C SER A 34 41.50 22.39 -46.51
N ALA A 35 41.48 23.72 -46.63
CA ALA A 35 41.15 24.62 -45.53
C ALA A 35 39.64 24.60 -45.22
N ILE A 36 38.80 24.49 -46.27
CA ILE A 36 37.34 24.33 -46.11
C ILE A 36 37.01 23.01 -45.41
N SER A 37 37.64 21.91 -45.81
CA SER A 37 37.39 20.60 -45.20
C SER A 37 37.84 20.54 -43.73
N LEU A 38 38.96 21.19 -43.39
CA LEU A 38 39.41 21.33 -42.01
C LEU A 38 38.41 22.13 -41.16
N ALA A 39 37.94 23.27 -41.66
CA ALA A 39 36.97 24.11 -40.95
C ALA A 39 35.64 23.37 -40.69
N GLU A 40 35.16 22.60 -41.66
CA GLU A 40 33.97 21.78 -41.49
C GLU A 40 34.18 20.64 -40.46
N HIS A 41 35.35 20.01 -40.47
CA HIS A 41 35.68 18.97 -39.49
C HIS A 41 35.69 19.53 -38.05
N ILE A 42 36.29 20.70 -37.83
CA ILE A 42 36.30 21.38 -36.53
C ILE A 42 34.87 21.73 -36.10
N ALA A 43 34.05 22.26 -37.00
CA ALA A 43 32.65 22.60 -36.71
C ALA A 43 31.83 21.35 -36.32
N ARG A 44 32.03 20.22 -37.02
CA ARG A 44 31.35 18.95 -36.71
C ARG A 44 31.79 18.36 -35.38
N GLU A 45 33.08 18.37 -35.05
CA GLU A 45 33.55 17.89 -33.75
C GLU A 45 33.08 18.79 -32.59
N SER A 46 33.05 20.11 -32.80
CA SER A 46 32.47 21.05 -31.85
C SER A 46 30.98 20.77 -31.63
N LEU A 47 30.20 20.59 -32.69
CA LEU A 47 28.78 20.25 -32.61
C LEU A 47 28.54 18.91 -31.89
N LYS A 48 29.32 17.88 -32.19
CA LYS A 48 29.26 16.60 -31.47
C LYS A 48 29.58 16.77 -29.99
N GLY A 49 30.57 17.60 -29.65
CA GLY A 49 30.90 17.95 -28.27
C GLY A 49 29.73 18.61 -27.56
N THR A 50 29.11 19.60 -28.18
CA THR A 50 27.93 20.31 -27.64
C THR A 50 26.73 19.38 -27.47
N ILE A 51 26.43 18.51 -28.44
CA ILE A 51 25.33 17.53 -28.34
C ILE A 51 25.59 16.52 -27.21
N ARG A 52 26.83 16.05 -27.04
CA ARG A 52 27.20 15.14 -25.94
C ARG A 52 27.01 15.81 -24.58
N LEU A 53 27.43 17.07 -24.45
CA LEU A 53 27.19 17.84 -23.23
C LEU A 53 25.69 18.01 -22.99
N ALA A 54 24.92 18.46 -23.98
CA ALA A 54 23.46 18.61 -23.87
C ALA A 54 22.78 17.31 -23.42
N ARG A 55 23.16 16.17 -23.99
CA ARG A 55 22.66 14.85 -23.57
C ARG A 55 23.01 14.53 -22.11
N ASN A 56 24.24 14.79 -21.69
CA ASN A 56 24.67 14.58 -20.29
C ASN A 56 23.94 15.49 -19.30
N TRP A 57 23.57 16.70 -19.70
CA TRP A 57 22.75 17.59 -18.87
C TRP A 57 21.30 17.10 -18.81
N SER A 58 20.75 16.60 -19.91
CA SER A 58 19.41 16.03 -19.96
C SER A 58 19.26 14.80 -19.06
N THR A 59 20.23 13.88 -19.10
CA THR A 59 20.21 12.68 -18.26
C THR A 59 20.36 13.01 -16.77
N LYS A 60 21.02 14.12 -16.42
CA LYS A 60 21.07 14.62 -15.04
C LYS A 60 19.76 15.26 -14.59
N GLY A 61 19.00 15.84 -15.53
CA GLY A 61 17.72 16.49 -15.28
C GLY A 61 16.48 15.61 -15.47
N ASN A 62 16.62 14.36 -15.91
CA ASN A 62 15.52 13.51 -16.38
C ASN A 62 14.58 14.23 -17.36
N LEU A 63 15.15 15.13 -18.18
CA LEU A 63 14.44 15.79 -19.26
C LEU A 63 14.68 14.97 -20.52
N ASP A 64 13.63 14.64 -21.26
CA ASP A 64 13.81 14.07 -22.59
C ASP A 64 14.28 15.18 -23.54
N VAL A 65 15.47 15.02 -24.13
CA VAL A 65 16.06 16.03 -25.05
C VAL A 65 15.13 16.32 -26.23
N SER A 66 14.28 15.37 -26.61
CA SER A 66 13.26 15.55 -27.64
C SER A 66 12.23 16.63 -27.31
N SER A 67 12.01 16.92 -26.02
CA SER A 67 11.09 17.96 -25.55
C SER A 67 11.75 19.32 -25.37
N VAL A 68 13.02 19.49 -25.77
CA VAL A 68 13.61 20.83 -25.88
C VAL A 68 13.09 21.45 -27.18
N ASP A 69 11.84 21.90 -27.11
CA ASP A 69 11.10 22.55 -28.19
C ASP A 69 11.88 23.70 -28.82
N SER A 70 12.84 24.31 -28.13
CA SER A 70 13.66 25.40 -28.65
C SER A 70 14.47 25.06 -29.92
N LEU A 71 14.92 23.81 -30.10
CA LEU A 71 15.63 23.41 -31.32
C LEU A 71 14.69 22.98 -32.44
N ASN A 72 13.60 22.28 -32.11
CA ASN A 72 12.63 21.79 -33.09
C ASN A 72 11.72 22.92 -33.60
N TYR A 73 11.30 23.85 -32.74
CA TYR A 73 10.50 25.02 -33.10
C TYR A 73 11.21 25.89 -34.14
N GLY A 74 12.54 26.03 -34.04
CA GLY A 74 13.33 26.75 -35.03
C GLY A 74 13.42 26.04 -36.39
N ILE A 75 13.37 24.70 -36.41
CA ILE A 75 13.39 23.89 -37.64
C ILE A 75 12.03 23.92 -38.34
N ASP A 76 10.93 23.83 -37.57
CA ASP A 76 9.56 23.87 -38.10
C ASP A 76 9.21 25.24 -38.73
N GLN A 77 9.91 26.30 -38.34
CA GLN A 77 9.74 27.65 -38.88
C GLN A 77 10.54 27.92 -40.16
N LEU A 78 11.38 26.99 -40.63
CA LEU A 78 12.18 27.16 -41.84
C LEU A 78 11.31 27.07 -43.10
N MET A 79 11.39 28.08 -43.97
CA MET A 79 10.72 28.06 -45.28
C MET A 79 11.73 27.88 -46.42
N PRO A 80 11.46 27.04 -47.43
CA PRO A 80 12.35 26.85 -48.57
C PRO A 80 12.35 28.08 -49.48
N VAL A 81 13.52 28.44 -50.02
CA VAL A 81 13.65 29.55 -50.97
C VAL A 81 13.34 29.07 -52.39
N ASN A 82 12.37 29.72 -53.05
CA ASN A 82 11.95 29.35 -54.41
C ASN A 82 13.10 29.48 -55.42
N GLY A 83 13.39 28.39 -56.14
CA GLY A 83 14.44 28.34 -57.18
C GLY A 83 15.75 27.68 -56.75
N SER A 84 15.89 27.27 -55.48
CA SER A 84 17.06 26.54 -54.96
C SER A 84 16.62 25.34 -54.13
N SER A 85 17.13 24.15 -54.42
CA SER A 85 16.72 22.89 -53.75
C SER A 85 17.33 22.66 -52.36
N SER A 86 18.18 23.57 -51.86
CA SER A 86 18.97 23.36 -50.63
C SER A 86 19.08 24.58 -49.70
N LEU A 87 18.35 25.67 -49.97
CA LEU A 87 18.37 26.87 -49.13
C LEU A 87 17.05 27.02 -48.38
N PHE A 88 17.16 27.22 -47.06
CA PHE A 88 16.05 27.47 -46.15
C PHE A 88 16.25 28.84 -45.49
N LEU A 89 15.17 29.60 -45.40
CA LEU A 89 15.13 30.92 -44.75
C LEU A 89 14.34 30.80 -43.45
N PHE A 90 14.82 31.49 -42.42
CA PHE A 90 14.01 31.76 -41.24
C PHE A 90 13.21 33.05 -41.50
N PRO A 91 11.86 33.00 -41.54
CA PRO A 91 11.06 34.19 -41.78
C PRO A 91 11.10 35.08 -40.53
N ASN A 92 12.00 36.06 -40.52
CA ASN A 92 11.90 37.17 -39.59
C ASN A 92 10.72 38.05 -40.05
N GLY A 93 9.54 37.84 -39.47
CA GLY A 93 8.45 38.80 -39.59
C GLY A 93 8.81 40.07 -38.82
N ASP A 94 8.62 41.24 -39.42
CA ASP A 94 8.72 42.50 -38.70
C ASP A 94 7.68 42.50 -37.57
N ILE A 95 8.17 42.58 -36.32
CA ILE A 95 7.32 42.63 -35.14
C ILE A 95 6.84 44.08 -35.01
N ASP A 96 5.53 44.27 -35.09
CA ASP A 96 4.89 45.57 -34.94
C ASP A 96 4.95 45.98 -33.45
N VAL A 97 5.94 46.81 -33.11
CA VAL A 97 6.24 47.24 -31.74
C VAL A 97 5.05 47.97 -31.11
N ASP A 98 4.21 48.61 -31.93
CA ASP A 98 3.02 49.35 -31.47
C ASP A 98 1.83 48.41 -31.15
N ARG A 99 1.95 47.11 -31.45
CA ARG A 99 0.87 46.10 -31.30
C ARG A 99 0.97 45.30 -29.99
N GLU A 100 2.09 45.40 -29.26
CA GLU A 100 2.35 44.67 -28.02
C GLU A 100 1.57 45.19 -26.79
N ASP A 101 0.89 46.34 -26.91
CA ASP A 101 0.06 46.92 -25.84
C ASP A 101 -1.28 46.16 -25.60
N ALA A 102 -1.58 45.14 -26.40
CA ALA A 102 -2.69 44.22 -26.11
C ALA A 102 -2.28 43.26 -25.00
N GLU A 103 -2.67 43.56 -23.76
CA GLU A 103 -2.44 42.79 -22.54
C GLU A 103 -2.68 41.27 -22.73
N THR A 104 -1.64 40.56 -23.16
CA THR A 104 -1.69 39.11 -23.35
C THR A 104 -1.18 38.46 -22.08
N TYR A 105 -2.04 38.33 -21.08
CA TYR A 105 -1.67 37.69 -19.82
C TYR A 105 -1.37 36.20 -20.03
N SER A 106 -0.18 35.76 -19.64
CA SER A 106 0.17 34.34 -19.60
C SER A 106 -0.52 33.65 -18.42
N LEU A 107 -1.20 32.53 -18.67
CA LEU A 107 -1.80 31.73 -17.60
C LEU A 107 -0.70 31.05 -16.77
N ILE A 108 -0.63 31.36 -15.48
CA ILE A 108 0.32 30.74 -14.55
C ILE A 108 -0.24 29.38 -14.09
N PRO A 109 0.48 28.26 -14.30
CA PRO A 109 0.08 26.95 -13.78
C PRO A 109 -0.01 26.96 -12.24
N ARG A 110 -0.85 26.08 -11.67
CA ARG A 110 -0.94 25.95 -10.21
C ARG A 110 0.33 25.32 -9.64
N ASP A 111 0.61 25.64 -8.37
CA ASP A 111 1.71 25.05 -7.62
C ASP A 111 1.66 23.51 -7.61
N LEU A 112 2.84 22.90 -7.63
CA LEU A 112 3.02 21.45 -7.63
C LEU A 112 2.42 20.83 -6.36
N LYS A 113 1.56 19.82 -6.54
CA LYS A 113 1.00 19.01 -5.44
C LYS A 113 1.43 17.56 -5.61
N LEU A 114 2.04 17.00 -4.57
CA LEU A 114 2.37 15.58 -4.52
C LEU A 114 1.13 14.77 -4.16
N LEU A 115 0.72 13.85 -5.04
CA LEU A 115 -0.33 12.86 -4.78
C LEU A 115 0.32 11.49 -4.67
N SER A 116 0.18 10.84 -3.52
CA SER A 116 0.67 9.47 -3.29
C SER A 116 -0.49 8.48 -3.40
N TYR A 117 -0.35 7.47 -4.25
CA TYR A 117 -1.28 6.35 -4.37
C TYR A 117 -0.50 5.03 -4.48
N MET A 118 -1.13 3.90 -4.11
CA MET A 118 -0.49 2.61 -4.29
C MET A 118 -0.43 2.26 -5.78
N LEU A 119 0.77 1.90 -6.27
CA LEU A 119 0.96 1.45 -7.65
C LEU A 119 0.71 -0.06 -7.79
N VAL A 120 1.17 -0.85 -6.81
CA VAL A 120 1.10 -2.32 -6.85
C VAL A 120 0.68 -2.85 -5.48
N VAL A 121 -0.27 -3.78 -5.47
CA VAL A 121 -0.67 -4.58 -4.30
C VAL A 121 -0.36 -6.05 -4.62
N ASN A 122 0.58 -6.65 -3.91
CA ASN A 122 0.97 -8.06 -4.06
C ASN A 122 1.30 -8.47 -5.51
N GLY A 123 2.12 -7.69 -6.20
CA GLY A 123 2.52 -7.95 -7.59
C GLY A 123 1.48 -7.58 -8.66
N HIS A 124 0.27 -7.16 -8.27
CA HIS A 124 -0.77 -6.71 -9.19
C HIS A 124 -0.93 -5.18 -9.16
N PRO A 125 -1.15 -4.52 -10.31
CA PRO A 125 -1.39 -3.08 -10.34
C PRO A 125 -2.65 -2.73 -9.55
N ALA A 126 -2.55 -1.74 -8.68
CA ALA A 126 -3.70 -1.23 -7.94
C ALA A 126 -4.49 -0.29 -8.85
N THR A 127 -5.79 -0.52 -9.00
CA THR A 127 -6.66 0.36 -9.76
C THR A 127 -6.92 1.63 -8.95
N SER A 128 -6.45 2.75 -9.46
CA SER A 128 -6.77 4.10 -8.98
C SER A 128 -7.14 4.95 -10.20
N ASP A 129 -7.76 6.11 -9.98
CA ASP A 129 -8.03 7.05 -11.08
C ASP A 129 -6.74 7.51 -11.80
N PHE A 130 -5.58 7.24 -11.22
CA PHE A 130 -4.24 7.57 -11.73
C PHE A 130 -3.44 6.34 -12.21
N SER A 131 -4.00 5.13 -12.17
CA SER A 131 -3.33 3.94 -12.70
C SER A 131 -3.58 3.81 -14.21
N LEU A 132 -2.51 3.60 -14.98
CA LEU A 132 -2.61 3.33 -16.42
C LEU A 132 -3.30 1.99 -16.68
N ASN A 133 -4.29 1.98 -17.56
CA ASN A 133 -4.84 0.74 -18.10
C ASN A 133 -3.83 0.18 -19.09
N ILE A 134 -3.35 -1.04 -18.84
CA ILE A 134 -2.34 -1.70 -19.69
C ILE A 134 -2.88 -1.94 -21.12
N ASP A 135 -4.20 -1.99 -21.29
CA ASP A 135 -4.86 -2.27 -22.56
C ASP A 135 -4.97 -1.06 -23.51
N ASP A 136 -4.69 0.18 -23.04
CA ASP A 136 -4.88 1.41 -23.82
C ASP A 136 -3.62 1.84 -24.62
N ASP A 137 -2.47 1.15 -24.45
CA ASP A 137 -1.16 1.58 -24.99
C ASP A 137 -0.60 0.64 -26.10
N GLU A 138 -1.20 0.68 -27.30
CA GLU A 138 -0.63 0.05 -28.52
C GLU A 138 0.48 0.90 -29.18
N ASN A 139 0.81 2.09 -28.66
CA ASN A 139 1.75 3.01 -29.29
C ASN A 139 3.05 3.18 -28.46
N GLY A 140 4.15 2.59 -28.92
CA GLY A 140 5.51 2.96 -28.46
C GLY A 140 6.39 1.78 -28.05
N LEU A 141 6.97 1.08 -29.03
CA LEU A 141 7.73 -0.16 -28.84
C LEU A 141 9.16 0.01 -28.27
N PHE A 142 9.62 1.20 -27.84
CA PHE A 142 11.06 1.44 -27.68
C PHE A 142 11.60 1.83 -26.30
N GLU A 143 10.78 1.95 -25.25
CA GLU A 143 11.30 2.20 -23.88
C GLU A 143 10.72 1.29 -22.79
N ARG A 144 10.12 0.15 -23.17
CA ARG A 144 9.76 -0.86 -22.18
C ARG A 144 10.89 -1.87 -22.04
N HIS A 145 11.69 -1.76 -20.98
CA HIS A 145 12.34 -2.95 -20.44
C HIS A 145 11.22 -3.92 -20.06
N CYS A 146 11.01 -4.98 -20.86
CA CYS A 146 10.02 -6.01 -20.57
C CYS A 146 10.25 -6.59 -19.17
N CYS A 147 9.48 -6.11 -18.20
CA CYS A 147 9.21 -6.83 -16.97
C CYS A 147 8.04 -7.79 -17.27
N VAL A 148 8.34 -9.08 -17.26
CA VAL A 148 7.34 -10.14 -17.25
C VAL A 148 6.48 -9.92 -16.02
N THR A 149 5.20 -9.57 -16.20
CA THR A 149 4.21 -9.73 -15.14
C THR A 149 4.26 -11.18 -14.71
N GLU A 150 4.59 -11.44 -13.44
CA GLU A 150 4.69 -12.79 -12.93
C GLU A 150 3.35 -13.52 -13.14
N ILE A 151 3.37 -14.44 -14.10
CA ILE A 151 2.52 -15.61 -14.31
C ILE A 151 1.10 -15.46 -13.74
N GLY A 152 0.27 -14.73 -14.47
CA GLY A 152 -1.16 -15.04 -14.51
C GLY A 152 -1.35 -16.31 -15.34
N LEU A 153 -1.26 -17.50 -14.72
CA LEU A 153 -1.71 -18.75 -15.34
C LEU A 153 -3.18 -18.56 -15.76
N ARG A 154 -3.38 -18.27 -17.04
CA ARG A 154 -4.67 -18.25 -17.72
C ARG A 154 -5.16 -19.70 -17.79
N THR A 155 -5.65 -20.22 -16.67
CA THR A 155 -6.54 -21.38 -16.68
C THR A 155 -7.72 -20.97 -17.56
N LYS A 156 -7.88 -21.66 -18.69
CA LYS A 156 -9.06 -21.52 -19.55
C LYS A 156 -10.28 -21.48 -18.64
N CYS A 157 -10.97 -20.34 -18.61
CA CYS A 157 -12.26 -20.25 -17.96
C CYS A 157 -13.11 -21.35 -18.60
N ALA A 158 -13.49 -22.33 -17.81
CA ALA A 158 -14.62 -23.17 -18.15
C ALA A 158 -15.76 -22.22 -18.51
N GLU A 159 -16.37 -22.47 -19.66
CA GLU A 159 -17.48 -21.73 -20.22
C GLU A 159 -18.50 -21.42 -19.11
N VAL A 160 -18.59 -20.14 -18.75
CA VAL A 160 -19.64 -19.65 -17.86
C VAL A 160 -20.92 -19.74 -18.67
N ALA A 161 -21.81 -20.64 -18.28
CA ALA A 161 -23.13 -20.78 -18.85
C ALA A 161 -23.86 -19.42 -18.86
N PRO A 162 -24.64 -19.10 -19.91
CA PRO A 162 -25.25 -17.79 -20.08
C PRO A 162 -26.19 -17.46 -18.91
N ILE A 163 -25.93 -16.32 -18.28
CA ILE A 163 -26.71 -15.74 -17.18
C ILE A 163 -28.10 -15.35 -17.74
N PRO A 164 -29.22 -15.72 -17.10
CA PRO A 164 -30.55 -15.36 -17.59
C PRO A 164 -30.78 -13.84 -17.55
N ILE A 165 -31.36 -13.33 -18.64
CA ILE A 165 -31.48 -11.91 -19.06
C ILE A 165 -32.51 -11.12 -18.22
N GLN A 166 -32.62 -11.34 -16.91
CA GLN A 166 -33.61 -10.64 -16.07
C GLN A 166 -33.05 -10.20 -14.72
N GLN A 167 -31.92 -9.49 -14.71
CA GLN A 167 -31.54 -8.66 -13.56
C GLN A 167 -31.93 -7.21 -13.85
N SER A 168 -32.81 -6.64 -13.02
CA SER A 168 -33.28 -5.27 -13.23
C SER A 168 -32.14 -4.26 -13.00
N CYS A 169 -32.13 -3.16 -13.74
CA CYS A 169 -31.14 -2.08 -13.59
C CYS A 169 -31.04 -1.56 -12.16
N LEU A 170 -32.13 -1.68 -11.38
CA LEU A 170 -32.21 -1.31 -9.98
C LEU A 170 -31.41 -2.26 -9.07
N THR A 171 -31.40 -3.55 -9.37
CA THR A 171 -30.55 -4.53 -8.65
C THR A 171 -29.08 -4.32 -8.96
N LEU A 172 -28.74 -4.04 -10.23
CA LEU A 172 -27.37 -3.70 -10.64
C LEU A 172 -26.89 -2.40 -9.98
N PHE A 173 -27.74 -1.38 -9.91
CA PHE A 173 -27.42 -0.11 -9.24
C PHE A 173 -27.29 -0.27 -7.72
N GLN A 174 -28.17 -1.04 -7.07
CA GLN A 174 -28.08 -1.31 -5.64
C GLN A 174 -26.81 -2.09 -5.28
N ASP A 175 -26.42 -3.04 -6.11
CA ASP A 175 -25.19 -3.78 -5.90
C ASP A 175 -23.97 -2.90 -6.17
N ALA A 176 -23.96 -2.12 -7.25
CA ALA A 176 -22.91 -1.11 -7.50
C ALA A 176 -22.79 -0.10 -6.34
N ALA A 177 -23.89 0.39 -5.78
CA ALA A 177 -23.90 1.33 -4.65
C ALA A 177 -23.45 0.70 -3.33
N LYS A 178 -23.71 -0.61 -3.11
CA LYS A 178 -23.17 -1.35 -1.96
C LYS A 178 -21.65 -1.51 -2.07
N PHE A 179 -21.14 -1.74 -3.28
CA PHE A 179 -19.70 -1.88 -3.53
C PHE A 179 -18.97 -0.53 -3.62
N ALA A 180 -19.65 0.56 -3.97
CA ALA A 180 -19.06 1.90 -4.08
C ALA A 180 -18.58 2.51 -2.73
N LYS A 181 -19.02 1.95 -1.58
CA LYS A 181 -18.60 2.41 -0.23
C LYS A 181 -17.52 1.55 0.42
N CYS A 182 -17.22 0.38 -0.12
CA CYS A 182 -15.97 -0.32 0.16
C CYS A 182 -14.99 0.17 -0.89
N ASP A 183 -13.73 0.45 -0.53
CA ASP A 183 -12.68 0.62 -1.55
C ASP A 183 -12.85 -0.45 -2.62
N GLN A 184 -12.88 0.01 -3.86
CA GLN A 184 -13.23 -0.74 -5.05
C GLN A 184 -12.54 -2.10 -5.04
N LYS A 185 -13.24 -3.11 -4.52
CA LYS A 185 -12.84 -4.50 -4.70
C LYS A 185 -13.20 -4.80 -6.14
N VAL A 186 -12.26 -4.50 -7.03
CA VAL A 186 -12.14 -5.20 -8.31
C VAL A 186 -12.40 -6.66 -8.02
N GLY A 187 -13.05 -7.36 -8.95
CA GLY A 187 -13.10 -8.82 -8.96
C GLY A 187 -11.69 -9.37 -9.02
N LEU A 188 -10.96 -9.29 -7.90
CA LEU A 188 -9.78 -10.04 -7.60
C LEU A 188 -10.28 -11.46 -7.70
N LYS A 189 -9.98 -12.10 -8.84
CA LYS A 189 -9.87 -13.55 -8.88
C LYS A 189 -9.13 -13.89 -7.60
N PRO A 190 -9.70 -14.69 -6.67
CA PRO A 190 -9.12 -14.92 -5.36
C PRO A 190 -7.65 -15.15 -5.58
N THR A 191 -6.82 -14.28 -4.98
CA THR A 191 -5.38 -14.19 -5.22
C THR A 191 -4.91 -15.61 -5.44
N ALA A 192 -4.52 -15.92 -6.68
CA ALA A 192 -3.94 -17.21 -6.98
C ALA A 192 -2.66 -17.21 -6.18
N SER A 193 -2.79 -17.70 -4.96
CA SER A 193 -1.80 -17.56 -3.92
C SER A 193 -0.51 -18.06 -4.53
N GLU A 194 0.51 -17.21 -4.59
CA GLU A 194 1.81 -17.53 -5.17
C GLU A 194 2.13 -18.98 -4.84
N THR A 195 2.37 -19.77 -5.89
CA THR A 195 2.61 -21.20 -5.73
C THR A 195 3.84 -21.38 -4.87
N LEU A 196 3.63 -21.61 -3.58
CA LEU A 196 4.68 -21.83 -2.60
C LEU A 196 5.58 -22.96 -3.09
N THR A 197 6.89 -22.75 -3.01
CA THR A 197 7.88 -23.79 -3.29
C THR A 197 7.69 -24.98 -2.34
N LEU A 198 8.16 -26.16 -2.74
CA LEU A 198 8.07 -27.35 -1.90
C LEU A 198 8.71 -27.13 -0.52
N GLU A 199 9.88 -26.51 -0.47
CA GLU A 199 10.60 -26.18 0.77
C GLU A 199 9.78 -25.27 1.69
N GLN A 200 9.18 -24.22 1.12
CA GLN A 200 8.30 -23.30 1.85
C GLN A 200 7.06 -24.01 2.42
N GLN A 201 6.48 -24.95 1.69
CA GLN A 201 5.35 -25.74 2.17
C GLN A 201 5.74 -26.70 3.31
N ILE A 202 6.90 -27.34 3.20
CA ILE A 202 7.47 -28.21 4.25
C ILE A 202 7.71 -27.37 5.51
N PHE A 203 8.43 -26.26 5.38
CA PHE A 203 8.68 -25.34 6.49
C PHE A 203 7.38 -24.86 7.14
N MET A 204 6.40 -24.40 6.36
CA MET A 204 5.11 -23.95 6.89
C MET A 204 4.38 -25.09 7.63
N LYS A 205 4.44 -26.32 7.12
CA LYS A 205 3.84 -27.47 7.79
C LYS A 205 4.53 -27.75 9.13
N GLU A 206 5.86 -27.78 9.13
CA GLU A 206 6.66 -28.05 10.34
C GLU A 206 6.50 -26.97 11.39
N ILE A 207 6.55 -25.69 11.02
CA ILE A 207 6.43 -24.60 12.00
C ILE A 207 5.06 -24.61 12.66
N ILE A 208 3.98 -24.88 11.91
CA ILE A 208 2.62 -24.98 12.47
C ILE A 208 2.50 -26.19 13.39
N THR A 209 3.02 -27.36 13.01
CA THR A 209 2.93 -28.57 13.84
C THR A 209 3.72 -28.43 15.13
N VAL A 210 4.92 -27.84 15.07
CA VAL A 210 5.74 -27.57 16.26
C VAL A 210 5.06 -26.52 17.15
N CYS A 211 4.50 -25.46 16.58
CA CYS A 211 3.80 -24.43 17.33
C CYS A 211 2.56 -24.96 18.08
N MET A 212 1.88 -25.96 17.51
CA MET A 212 0.72 -26.64 18.12
C MET A 212 1.09 -27.93 18.84
N GLY A 213 2.39 -28.23 18.97
CA GLY A 213 2.90 -29.43 19.61
C GLY A 213 2.85 -29.38 21.15
N GLN A 214 3.12 -30.54 21.75
CA GLN A 214 3.16 -30.71 23.21
C GLN A 214 4.51 -30.31 23.83
N ASP A 215 5.59 -30.26 23.03
CA ASP A 215 6.92 -29.90 23.51
C ASP A 215 7.06 -28.38 23.66
N ASP A 216 7.02 -27.93 24.91
CA ASP A 216 7.14 -26.52 25.25
C ASP A 216 8.43 -25.89 24.74
N LYS A 217 9.58 -26.58 24.78
CA LYS A 217 10.86 -25.98 24.37
C LYS A 217 10.89 -25.71 22.88
N LYS A 218 10.54 -26.72 22.08
CA LYS A 218 10.47 -26.61 20.62
C LYS A 218 9.44 -25.57 20.18
N ARG A 219 8.33 -25.45 20.91
CA ARG A 219 7.33 -24.41 20.64
C ARG A 219 7.88 -23.00 20.86
N HIS A 220 8.65 -22.75 21.93
CA HIS A 220 9.24 -21.42 22.14
C HIS A 220 10.27 -21.07 21.07
N GLU A 221 11.09 -22.04 20.65
CA GLU A 221 12.03 -21.87 19.54
C GLU A 221 11.30 -21.55 18.24
N ALA A 222 10.24 -22.28 17.90
CA ALA A 222 9.42 -22.02 16.73
C ALA A 222 8.77 -20.63 16.75
N LEU A 223 8.26 -20.18 17.90
CA LEU A 223 7.71 -18.82 18.03
C LEU A 223 8.79 -17.76 17.85
N HIS A 224 10.01 -17.99 18.37
CA HIS A 224 11.14 -17.08 18.17
C HIS A 224 11.58 -17.00 16.71
N THR A 225 11.58 -18.12 15.98
CA THR A 225 11.82 -18.14 14.53
C THR A 225 10.78 -17.28 13.81
N LEU A 226 9.50 -17.35 14.21
CA LEU A 226 8.45 -16.52 13.62
C LEU A 226 8.63 -15.01 13.87
N GLU A 227 9.22 -14.63 15.00
CA GLU A 227 9.49 -13.23 15.35
C GLU A 227 10.69 -12.63 14.60
N THR A 228 11.66 -13.46 14.19
CA THR A 228 12.98 -13.00 13.72
C THR A 228 13.22 -13.22 12.23
N ASP A 229 12.56 -14.20 11.61
CA ASP A 229 12.82 -14.57 10.21
C ASP A 229 12.26 -13.53 9.22
N SER A 230 13.13 -12.96 8.39
CA SER A 230 12.77 -11.97 7.37
C SER A 230 12.12 -12.58 6.13
N GLY A 231 12.27 -13.88 5.89
CA GLY A 231 11.72 -14.57 4.71
C GLY A 231 10.22 -14.89 4.80
N LEU A 232 9.58 -14.62 5.94
CA LEU A 232 8.21 -15.03 6.22
C LEU A 232 7.14 -14.25 5.46
N GLN A 233 7.46 -13.09 4.87
CA GLN A 233 6.47 -12.24 4.20
C GLN A 233 5.73 -12.95 3.07
N VAL A 234 6.42 -13.79 2.29
CA VAL A 234 5.82 -14.59 1.19
C VAL A 234 4.86 -15.65 1.75
N LEU A 235 5.19 -16.23 2.90
CA LEU A 235 4.37 -17.24 3.56
C LEU A 235 3.18 -16.65 4.32
N LEU A 236 3.20 -15.34 4.58
CA LEU A 236 2.29 -14.67 5.51
C LEU A 236 0.82 -14.92 5.18
N PRO A 237 0.31 -14.73 3.94
CA PRO A 237 -1.10 -14.94 3.62
C PRO A 237 -1.57 -16.37 3.91
N HIS A 238 -0.75 -17.36 3.58
CA HIS A 238 -1.06 -18.76 3.81
C HIS A 238 -1.01 -19.13 5.29
N LEU A 239 0.03 -18.65 5.99
CA LEU A 239 0.24 -18.94 7.40
C LEU A 239 -0.89 -18.33 8.23
N THR A 240 -1.21 -17.05 8.06
CA THR A 240 -2.30 -16.39 8.79
C THR A 240 -3.64 -17.02 8.47
N GLN A 241 -3.92 -17.34 7.20
CA GLN A 241 -5.18 -17.98 6.83
C GLN A 241 -5.34 -19.36 7.51
N ARG A 242 -4.29 -20.19 7.52
CA ARG A 242 -4.30 -21.50 8.20
C ARG A 242 -4.48 -21.35 9.71
N VAL A 243 -3.79 -20.40 10.33
CA VAL A 243 -3.90 -20.14 11.78
C VAL A 243 -5.29 -19.61 12.14
N CYS A 244 -5.85 -18.67 11.38
CA CYS A 244 -7.20 -18.13 11.60
C CYS A 244 -8.31 -19.20 11.40
N LYS A 245 -8.17 -20.07 10.40
CA LYS A 245 -9.04 -21.24 10.22
C LYS A 245 -8.93 -22.20 11.40
N SER A 246 -7.70 -22.46 11.88
CA SER A 246 -7.46 -23.28 13.06
C SER A 246 -8.13 -22.68 14.31
N ILE A 247 -8.04 -21.37 14.53
CA ILE A 247 -8.74 -20.70 15.64
C ILE A 247 -10.25 -20.94 15.53
N SER A 248 -10.84 -20.70 14.35
CA SER A 248 -12.28 -20.90 14.13
C SER A 248 -12.72 -22.35 14.39
N ALA A 249 -11.95 -23.33 13.93
CA ALA A 249 -12.21 -24.75 14.16
C ALA A 249 -12.04 -25.15 15.64
N ASN A 250 -11.04 -24.60 16.34
CA ASN A 250 -10.81 -24.90 17.75
C ASN A 250 -11.84 -24.21 18.66
N ILE A 251 -12.43 -23.09 18.25
CA ILE A 251 -13.58 -22.48 18.94
C ILE A 251 -14.79 -23.41 18.89
N SER A 252 -15.08 -24.05 17.75
CA SER A 252 -16.19 -25.00 17.65
C SER A 252 -15.94 -26.29 18.43
N GLN A 253 -14.69 -26.76 18.44
CA GLN A 253 -14.24 -27.91 19.25
C GLN A 253 -14.05 -27.58 20.74
N ARG A 254 -14.08 -26.29 21.12
CA ARG A 254 -13.90 -25.78 22.49
C ARG A 254 -12.57 -26.19 23.13
N CYS A 255 -11.51 -26.28 22.32
CA CYS A 255 -10.16 -26.64 22.73
C CYS A 255 -9.34 -25.39 23.10
N LEU A 256 -9.48 -24.89 24.34
CA LEU A 256 -8.87 -23.62 24.78
C LEU A 256 -7.36 -23.55 24.54
N SER A 257 -6.62 -24.63 24.84
CA SER A 257 -5.16 -24.66 24.72
C SER A 257 -4.68 -24.42 23.29
N LEU A 258 -5.34 -25.04 22.31
CA LEU A 258 -4.98 -24.87 20.89
C LEU A 258 -5.29 -23.45 20.39
N ILE A 259 -6.37 -22.84 20.87
CA ILE A 259 -6.69 -21.44 20.55
C ILE A 259 -5.60 -20.51 21.10
N ILE A 260 -5.12 -20.75 22.33
CA ILE A 260 -4.04 -19.95 22.93
C ILE A 260 -2.74 -20.12 22.12
N TYR A 261 -2.38 -21.35 21.72
CA TYR A 261 -1.18 -21.58 20.90
C TYR A 261 -1.28 -20.91 19.53
N ALA A 262 -2.42 -21.03 18.85
CA ALA A 262 -2.67 -20.33 17.59
C ALA A 262 -2.61 -18.80 17.75
N GLY A 263 -3.15 -18.26 18.85
CA GLY A 263 -3.05 -16.84 19.17
C GLY A 263 -1.61 -16.39 19.41
N ARG A 264 -0.77 -17.21 20.06
CA ARG A 264 0.67 -16.93 20.25
C ARG A 264 1.42 -16.87 18.93
N VAL A 265 1.07 -17.73 17.97
CA VAL A 265 1.61 -17.66 16.60
C VAL A 265 1.26 -16.32 15.96
N LEU A 266 -0.01 -15.90 15.97
CA LEU A 266 -0.40 -14.59 15.42
C LEU A 266 0.32 -13.42 16.11
N ARG A 267 0.49 -13.50 17.43
CA ARG A 267 1.24 -12.48 18.17
C ARG A 267 2.70 -12.43 17.74
N SER A 268 3.36 -13.57 17.61
CA SER A 268 4.78 -13.68 17.22
C SER A 268 5.00 -13.09 15.83
N ILE A 269 4.12 -13.43 14.88
CA ILE A 269 4.16 -12.86 13.52
C ILE A 269 3.96 -11.33 13.55
N SER A 270 3.07 -10.81 14.42
CA SER A 270 2.87 -9.36 14.55
C SER A 270 4.09 -8.60 15.09
N HIS A 271 4.96 -9.24 15.87
CA HIS A 271 6.17 -8.60 16.40
C HIS A 271 7.31 -8.59 15.37
N ASN A 272 7.19 -9.38 14.30
CA ASN A 272 8.17 -9.43 13.23
C ASN A 272 8.06 -8.17 12.35
N LYS A 273 9.13 -7.37 12.33
CA LYS A 273 9.20 -6.11 11.56
C LYS A 273 9.24 -6.32 10.05
N ALA A 274 9.63 -7.51 9.58
CA ALA A 274 9.64 -7.86 8.16
C ALA A 274 8.25 -8.26 7.66
N CYS A 275 7.30 -8.56 8.55
CA CYS A 275 5.95 -8.96 8.19
C CYS A 275 4.96 -7.80 8.29
N ASP A 276 4.25 -7.51 7.20
CA ASP A 276 3.18 -6.52 7.18
C ASP A 276 1.81 -7.20 7.32
N MET A 277 1.24 -7.18 8.53
CA MET A 277 -0.05 -7.82 8.81
C MET A 277 -1.23 -7.10 8.17
N THR A 278 -1.04 -5.90 7.61
CA THR A 278 -2.13 -5.15 6.98
C THR A 278 -2.73 -5.91 5.80
N VAL A 279 -1.93 -6.73 5.10
CA VAL A 279 -2.38 -7.56 3.97
C VAL A 279 -3.42 -8.60 4.40
N THR A 280 -3.25 -9.19 5.58
CA THR A 280 -4.08 -10.31 6.08
C THR A 280 -5.01 -9.89 7.23
N LEU A 281 -5.07 -8.59 7.50
CA LEU A 281 -5.83 -8.00 8.61
C LEU A 281 -7.31 -8.41 8.58
N HIS A 282 -7.90 -8.51 7.38
CA HIS A 282 -9.30 -8.89 7.19
C HIS A 282 -9.64 -10.31 7.67
N ASP A 283 -8.66 -11.23 7.67
CA ASP A 283 -8.80 -12.59 8.20
C ASP A 283 -8.47 -12.66 9.70
N VAL A 284 -7.49 -11.86 10.14
CA VAL A 284 -6.99 -11.87 11.53
C VAL A 284 -7.95 -11.18 12.49
N LEU A 285 -8.51 -10.03 12.09
CA LEU A 285 -9.50 -9.26 12.86
C LEU A 285 -10.68 -10.12 13.36
N PRO A 286 -11.45 -10.80 12.49
CA PRO A 286 -12.60 -11.60 12.91
C PRO A 286 -12.19 -12.80 13.76
N ALA A 287 -11.02 -13.40 13.52
CA ALA A 287 -10.54 -14.53 14.33
C ALA A 287 -10.24 -14.11 15.77
N LEU A 288 -9.47 -13.04 15.97
CA LEU A 288 -9.17 -12.52 17.32
C LEU A 288 -10.41 -11.95 18.01
N LEU A 289 -11.29 -11.26 17.27
CA LEU A 289 -12.57 -10.78 17.81
C LEU A 289 -13.48 -11.92 18.28
N SER A 290 -13.48 -13.05 17.57
CA SER A 290 -14.21 -14.25 17.98
C SER A 290 -13.67 -14.84 19.28
N CYS A 291 -12.35 -14.80 19.50
CA CYS A 291 -11.74 -15.15 20.79
C CYS A 291 -12.09 -14.15 21.90
N CYS A 292 -12.24 -12.86 21.59
CA CYS A 292 -12.61 -11.84 22.57
C CYS A 292 -14.08 -11.96 22.99
N VAL A 293 -14.98 -12.20 22.04
CA VAL A 293 -16.44 -12.05 22.19
C VAL A 293 -17.20 -13.39 22.09
N GLY A 294 -16.51 -14.52 21.92
CA GLY A 294 -17.16 -15.83 21.83
C GLY A 294 -17.93 -16.19 23.10
N ARG A 295 -19.16 -16.73 22.97
CA ARG A 295 -19.97 -17.11 24.15
C ARG A 295 -19.46 -18.40 24.81
N ASN A 296 -19.15 -19.42 24.01
CA ASN A 296 -18.80 -20.77 24.48
C ASN A 296 -17.41 -21.18 23.93
N ILE A 297 -16.34 -20.63 24.51
CA ILE A 297 -14.96 -20.85 24.02
C ILE A 297 -14.32 -22.10 24.66
N CYS A 298 -14.86 -22.60 25.77
CA CYS A 298 -14.37 -23.74 26.52
C CYS A 298 -15.50 -24.71 26.85
N MET A 299 -15.15 -25.96 27.19
CA MET A 299 -16.12 -26.98 27.60
C MET A 299 -16.61 -26.76 29.03
N LYS A 300 -15.73 -26.28 29.91
CA LYS A 300 -16.04 -26.04 31.33
C LYS A 300 -15.60 -24.62 31.74
N PRO A 301 -16.51 -23.63 31.67
CA PRO A 301 -16.17 -22.23 31.97
C PRO A 301 -15.73 -21.99 33.42
N GLU A 302 -16.10 -22.86 34.36
CA GLU A 302 -15.73 -22.73 35.77
C GLU A 302 -14.28 -23.11 36.06
N THR A 303 -13.73 -24.08 35.32
CA THR A 303 -12.37 -24.59 35.53
C THR A 303 -11.36 -24.00 34.54
N ASP A 304 -11.81 -23.67 33.34
CA ASP A 304 -10.93 -23.25 32.26
C ASP A 304 -10.69 -21.73 32.30
N ASN A 305 -9.42 -21.32 32.23
CA ASN A 305 -8.97 -19.93 32.28
C ASN A 305 -9.26 -19.15 30.98
N HIS A 306 -10.52 -19.15 30.54
CA HIS A 306 -10.97 -18.45 29.34
C HIS A 306 -10.81 -16.92 29.43
N TRP A 307 -10.73 -16.36 30.64
CA TRP A 307 -10.39 -14.95 30.88
C TRP A 307 -9.02 -14.58 30.33
N ALA A 308 -8.01 -15.44 30.52
CA ALA A 308 -6.65 -15.20 30.05
C ALA A 308 -6.59 -15.17 28.52
N LEU A 309 -7.37 -16.02 27.84
CA LEU A 309 -7.48 -15.99 26.38
C LEU A 309 -8.11 -14.68 25.90
N ARG A 310 -9.18 -14.19 26.56
CA ARG A 310 -9.81 -12.91 26.19
C ARG A 310 -8.85 -11.74 26.34
N ASP A 311 -8.13 -11.68 27.47
CA ASP A 311 -7.12 -10.65 27.70
C ASP A 311 -5.99 -10.72 26.68
N PHE A 312 -5.49 -11.92 26.40
CA PHE A 312 -4.44 -12.13 25.41
C PHE A 312 -4.88 -11.71 24.01
N SER A 313 -6.10 -12.09 23.61
CA SER A 313 -6.65 -11.78 22.29
C SER A 313 -6.89 -10.29 22.12
N ALA A 314 -7.49 -9.63 23.12
CA ALA A 314 -7.74 -8.20 23.08
C ALA A 314 -6.43 -7.40 23.03
N LYS A 315 -5.42 -7.79 23.83
CA LYS A 315 -4.09 -7.16 23.80
C LYS A 315 -3.39 -7.33 22.47
N THR A 316 -3.40 -8.55 21.92
CA THR A 316 -2.77 -8.85 20.62
C THR A 316 -3.45 -8.07 19.51
N LEU A 317 -4.79 -8.02 19.51
CA LEU A 317 -5.58 -7.28 18.54
C LEU A 317 -5.27 -5.77 18.57
N VAL A 318 -5.25 -5.19 19.76
CA VAL A 318 -4.94 -3.77 19.96
C VAL A 318 -3.50 -3.46 19.54
N GLY A 319 -2.55 -4.34 19.86
CA GLY A 319 -1.15 -4.20 19.47
C GLY A 319 -0.98 -4.14 17.94
N ILE A 320 -1.55 -5.13 17.22
CA ILE A 320 -1.51 -5.18 15.75
C ILE A 320 -2.03 -3.87 15.15
N ILE A 321 -3.18 -3.41 15.62
CA ILE A 321 -3.84 -2.23 15.04
C ILE A 321 -3.02 -0.97 15.30
N ARG A 322 -2.54 -0.76 16.53
CA ARG A 322 -1.77 0.45 16.87
C ARG A 322 -0.41 0.50 16.21
N GLU A 323 0.28 -0.63 16.11
CA GLU A 323 1.65 -0.65 15.60
C GLU A 323 1.69 -0.57 14.06
N GLN A 324 0.76 -1.26 13.38
CA GLN A 324 0.86 -1.45 11.93
C GLN A 324 -0.25 -0.75 11.12
N VAL A 325 -1.46 -0.58 11.69
CA VAL A 325 -2.65 -0.14 10.93
C VAL A 325 -2.96 1.35 11.15
N ASP A 326 -2.89 1.83 12.38
CA ASP A 326 -3.34 3.17 12.78
C ASP A 326 -2.65 4.29 11.98
N ARG A 327 -1.35 4.11 11.69
CA ARG A 327 -0.56 5.05 10.88
C ARG A 327 -0.95 5.07 9.40
N LYS A 328 -1.44 3.95 8.85
CA LYS A 328 -1.77 3.81 7.43
C LYS A 328 -3.20 4.25 7.14
N ASP A 329 -4.14 3.90 8.02
CA ASP A 329 -5.59 4.12 7.83
C ASP A 329 -6.10 5.43 8.46
N GLY A 330 -5.24 6.24 9.08
CA GLY A 330 -5.65 7.46 9.79
C GLY A 330 -6.69 7.21 10.90
N GLY A 331 -6.64 6.04 11.55
CA GLY A 331 -7.55 5.66 12.64
C GLY A 331 -8.93 5.12 12.23
N TYR A 332 -9.20 4.89 10.93
CA TYR A 332 -10.48 4.33 10.49
C TYR A 332 -10.80 2.96 11.14
N THR A 333 -9.83 2.04 11.08
CA THR A 333 -9.97 0.69 11.64
C THR A 333 -10.14 0.72 13.17
N CYS A 334 -9.41 1.60 13.86
CA CYS A 334 -9.55 1.85 15.30
C CYS A 334 -10.98 2.26 15.66
N ARG A 335 -11.55 3.22 14.92
CA ARG A 335 -12.93 3.70 15.14
C ARG A 335 -13.98 2.62 14.87
N ARG A 336 -13.78 1.80 13.84
CA ARG A 336 -14.67 0.67 13.54
C ARG A 336 -14.65 -0.36 14.67
N LEU A 337 -13.47 -0.67 15.20
CA LEU A 337 -13.31 -1.60 16.30
C LEU A 337 -13.89 -1.06 17.61
N PHE A 338 -13.70 0.22 17.89
CA PHE A 338 -14.33 0.91 19.03
C PHE A 338 -15.85 0.84 18.95
N ASN A 339 -16.44 1.16 17.79
CA ASN A 339 -17.89 1.10 17.58
C ASN A 339 -18.44 -0.33 17.76
N PHE A 340 -17.71 -1.35 17.29
CA PHE A 340 -18.07 -2.75 17.51
C PHE A 340 -18.06 -3.09 19.00
N ALA A 341 -16.99 -2.75 19.72
CA ALA A 341 -16.84 -3.00 21.15
C ALA A 341 -17.94 -2.29 21.96
N PHE A 342 -18.29 -1.06 21.58
CA PHE A 342 -19.36 -0.29 22.21
C PHE A 342 -20.74 -0.89 21.93
N LYS A 343 -20.99 -1.37 20.71
CA LYS A 343 -22.22 -2.09 20.38
C LYS A 343 -22.40 -3.35 21.23
N VAL A 344 -21.31 -4.08 21.52
CA VAL A 344 -21.34 -5.23 22.42
C VAL A 344 -21.65 -4.80 23.86
N LEU A 345 -21.09 -3.68 24.32
CA LEU A 345 -21.35 -3.12 25.66
C LEU A 345 -22.83 -2.76 25.87
N LYS A 346 -23.45 -2.07 24.90
CA LYS A 346 -24.84 -1.60 24.99
C LYS A 346 -25.88 -2.71 24.76
N ASN A 347 -25.53 -3.78 24.05
CA ASN A 347 -26.49 -4.82 23.72
C ASN A 347 -26.91 -5.63 24.96
N SER A 348 -28.21 -5.62 25.27
CA SER A 348 -28.80 -6.37 26.38
C SER A 348 -28.63 -7.89 26.27
N ALA A 349 -28.41 -8.42 25.07
CA ALA A 349 -28.18 -9.86 24.81
C ALA A 349 -26.71 -10.28 24.96
N SER A 350 -25.80 -9.37 25.31
CA SER A 350 -24.38 -9.67 25.55
C SER A 350 -24.19 -10.33 26.91
N SER A 351 -23.37 -11.39 26.98
CA SER A 351 -22.97 -11.98 28.25
C SER A 351 -21.86 -11.16 28.93
N LEU A 352 -21.70 -11.30 30.24
CA LEU A 352 -20.66 -10.59 31.00
C LEU A 352 -19.25 -10.90 30.47
N SER A 353 -19.01 -12.14 30.03
CA SER A 353 -17.75 -12.56 29.42
C SER A 353 -17.50 -11.89 28.06
N MET A 354 -18.54 -11.60 27.27
CA MET A 354 -18.42 -10.85 26.01
C MET A 354 -17.98 -9.41 26.30
N ILE A 355 -18.63 -8.77 27.27
CA ILE A 355 -18.32 -7.40 27.70
C ILE A 355 -16.89 -7.32 28.23
N TYR A 356 -16.47 -8.29 29.04
CA TYR A 356 -15.09 -8.36 29.54
C TYR A 356 -14.05 -8.29 28.41
N GLY A 357 -14.25 -9.08 27.34
CA GLY A 357 -13.31 -9.14 26.22
C GLY A 357 -13.23 -7.85 25.40
N THR A 358 -14.25 -6.97 25.46
CA THR A 358 -14.27 -5.71 24.71
C THR A 358 -13.78 -4.51 25.53
N ILE A 359 -13.70 -4.60 26.85
CA ILE A 359 -13.28 -3.48 27.71
C ILE A 359 -11.87 -3.00 27.38
N TYR A 360 -10.92 -3.91 27.16
CA TYR A 360 -9.55 -3.51 26.84
C TYR A 360 -9.47 -2.74 25.51
N ILE A 361 -10.27 -3.15 24.53
CA ILE A 361 -10.40 -2.47 23.24
C ILE A 361 -10.98 -1.06 23.44
N LEU A 362 -12.04 -0.93 24.24
CA LEU A 362 -12.64 0.36 24.57
C LEU A 362 -11.63 1.26 25.29
N GLN A 363 -10.93 0.76 26.31
CA GLN A 363 -9.94 1.54 27.06
C GLN A 363 -8.86 2.16 26.15
N GLU A 364 -8.47 1.43 25.11
CA GLU A 364 -7.29 1.80 24.32
C GLU A 364 -7.59 2.66 23.08
N PHE A 365 -8.79 2.57 22.51
CA PHE A 365 -9.18 3.34 21.32
C PHE A 365 -10.11 4.54 21.61
N VAL A 366 -10.26 4.94 22.88
CA VAL A 366 -11.03 6.14 23.24
C VAL A 366 -10.31 7.41 22.87
N GLU A 367 -11.01 8.27 22.15
CA GLU A 367 -10.63 9.67 21.93
C GLU A 367 -10.68 10.45 23.26
N ALA A 368 -9.70 11.33 23.49
CA ALA A 368 -9.54 12.06 24.76
C ALA A 368 -10.82 12.80 25.20
N GLU A 369 -11.56 13.39 24.26
CA GLU A 369 -12.80 14.12 24.52
C GLU A 369 -13.94 13.24 25.06
N LYS A 370 -13.94 11.95 24.72
CA LYS A 370 -15.02 11.00 25.05
C LYS A 370 -14.74 10.16 26.31
N VAL A 371 -13.61 10.39 26.97
CA VAL A 371 -13.20 9.63 28.17
C VAL A 371 -14.24 9.76 29.29
N GLN A 372 -14.70 10.98 29.58
CA GLN A 372 -15.68 11.24 30.64
C GLN A 372 -17.02 10.54 30.37
N TRP A 373 -17.45 10.54 29.10
CA TRP A 373 -18.66 9.84 28.68
C TRP A 373 -18.52 8.33 28.86
N LEU A 374 -17.38 7.73 28.46
CA LEU A 374 -17.16 6.30 28.65
C LEU A 374 -17.10 5.90 30.13
N LEU A 375 -16.55 6.75 31.00
CA LEU A 375 -16.55 6.51 32.45
C LEU A 375 -17.97 6.41 33.01
N ASN A 376 -18.91 7.23 32.53
CA ASN A 376 -20.32 7.14 32.93
C ASN A 376 -20.94 5.81 32.47
N GLU A 377 -20.68 5.39 31.24
CA GLU A 377 -21.14 4.10 30.70
C GLU A 377 -20.60 2.90 31.48
N PHE A 378 -19.32 2.93 31.84
CA PHE A 378 -18.72 1.91 32.70
C PHE A 378 -19.33 1.88 34.10
N SER A 379 -19.70 3.03 34.65
CA SER A 379 -20.39 3.10 35.94
C SER A 379 -21.77 2.42 35.90
N GLU A 380 -22.51 2.55 34.79
CA GLU A 380 -23.80 1.90 34.59
C GLU A 380 -23.65 0.36 34.53
N VAL A 381 -22.70 -0.13 33.75
CA VAL A 381 -22.38 -1.56 33.66
C VAL A 381 -21.91 -2.11 35.01
N ARG A 382 -21.14 -1.33 35.75
CA ARG A 382 -20.69 -1.68 37.09
C ARG A 382 -21.84 -1.81 38.09
N ASN A 383 -22.80 -0.89 38.06
CA ASN A 383 -23.99 -0.96 38.90
C ASN A 383 -24.83 -2.21 38.57
N ARG A 384 -24.97 -2.54 37.28
CA ARG A 384 -25.61 -3.80 36.84
C ARG A 384 -24.88 -5.05 37.36
N CYS A 385 -23.54 -5.01 37.40
CA CYS A 385 -22.77 -6.12 37.98
C CYS A 385 -22.98 -6.25 39.49
N LYS A 386 -23.01 -5.13 40.22
CA LYS A 386 -23.26 -5.12 41.68
C LYS A 386 -24.63 -5.68 42.03
N THR A 387 -25.68 -5.24 41.35
CA THR A 387 -27.05 -5.74 41.59
C THR A 387 -27.15 -7.24 41.31
N GLN A 388 -26.45 -7.76 40.31
CA GLN A 388 -26.38 -9.20 40.03
C GLN A 388 -25.65 -9.99 41.12
N ILE A 389 -24.55 -9.45 41.65
CA ILE A 389 -23.79 -10.07 42.76
C ILE A 389 -24.62 -10.10 44.04
N GLU A 390 -25.39 -9.05 44.31
CA GLU A 390 -26.25 -8.96 45.51
C GLU A 390 -27.50 -9.86 45.39
N SER A 391 -28.09 -9.97 44.21
CA SER A 391 -29.33 -10.73 43.97
C SER A 391 -29.12 -12.25 43.92
N ASN A 392 -27.94 -12.71 43.51
CA ASN A 392 -27.67 -14.12 43.31
C ASN A 392 -26.54 -14.49 44.28
N ARG A 393 -26.77 -15.31 45.32
CA ARG A 393 -25.71 -15.62 46.31
C ARG A 393 -24.84 -16.81 45.95
N HIS A 394 -25.28 -17.69 45.05
CA HIS A 394 -24.52 -18.87 44.63
C HIS A 394 -24.66 -19.13 43.12
N GLY A 395 -23.53 -19.08 42.39
CA GLY A 395 -23.43 -19.49 40.99
C GLY A 395 -22.23 -18.92 40.25
N SER A 396 -21.77 -19.63 39.21
CA SER A 396 -20.71 -19.22 38.26
C SER A 396 -20.88 -17.79 37.71
N ARG A 397 -22.12 -17.33 37.51
CA ARG A 397 -22.45 -15.97 37.05
C ARG A 397 -21.97 -14.86 38.01
N ASN A 398 -21.82 -15.15 39.30
CA ASN A 398 -21.25 -14.18 40.25
C ASN A 398 -19.75 -14.01 40.09
N GLN A 399 -19.04 -15.10 39.77
CA GLN A 399 -17.61 -15.05 39.52
C GLN A 399 -17.33 -14.19 38.27
N ASP A 400 -18.14 -14.35 37.23
CA ASP A 400 -18.07 -13.53 36.02
C ASP A 400 -18.31 -12.04 36.32
N ALA A 401 -19.35 -11.72 37.10
CA ALA A 401 -19.68 -10.35 37.49
C ALA A 401 -18.58 -9.73 38.36
N ALA A 402 -17.98 -10.49 39.28
CA ALA A 402 -16.89 -10.03 40.12
C ALA A 402 -15.61 -9.74 39.31
N LYS A 403 -15.24 -10.63 38.37
CA LYS A 403 -14.10 -10.44 37.47
C LYS A 403 -14.28 -9.21 36.58
N LEU A 404 -15.48 -9.03 36.03
CA LEU A 404 -15.81 -7.88 35.20
C LEU A 404 -15.74 -6.56 36.00
N ASN A 405 -16.32 -6.53 37.20
CA ASN A 405 -16.29 -5.35 38.08
C ASN A 405 -14.85 -4.97 38.47
N HIS A 406 -14.00 -5.96 38.76
CA HIS A 406 -12.58 -5.71 39.03
C HIS A 406 -11.84 -5.14 37.81
N LEU A 407 -12.11 -5.65 36.60
CA LEU A 407 -11.51 -5.11 35.38
C LEU A 407 -11.95 -3.68 35.12
N ILE A 408 -13.26 -3.39 35.24
CA ILE A 408 -13.81 -2.04 35.05
C ILE A 408 -13.15 -1.04 36.02
N LEU A 409 -13.01 -1.41 37.30
CA LEU A 409 -12.31 -0.59 38.29
C LEU A 409 -10.88 -0.24 37.88
N LYS A 410 -10.14 -1.23 37.41
CA LYS A 410 -8.79 -1.03 36.90
C LYS A 410 -8.80 -0.09 35.68
N CYS A 411 -9.72 -0.29 34.74
CA CYS A 411 -9.85 0.55 33.55
C CYS A 411 -10.24 2.00 33.90
N GLU A 412 -11.17 2.21 34.83
CA GLU A 412 -11.56 3.54 35.33
C GLU A 412 -10.36 4.29 35.90
N SER A 413 -9.51 3.62 36.68
CA SER A 413 -8.29 4.23 37.24
C SER A 413 -7.31 4.68 36.14
N ILE A 414 -7.11 3.85 35.11
CA ILE A 414 -6.23 4.13 33.98
C ILE A 414 -6.76 5.31 33.17
N LEU A 415 -8.07 5.34 32.89
CA LEU A 415 -8.71 6.41 32.13
C LEU A 415 -8.69 7.74 32.89
N ARG A 416 -8.92 7.74 34.22
CA ARG A 416 -8.80 8.95 35.05
C ARG A 416 -7.37 9.49 35.07
N ASN A 417 -6.37 8.62 35.13
CA ASN A 417 -4.97 9.03 35.04
C ASN A 417 -4.63 9.64 33.66
N ARG A 418 -5.12 9.04 32.56
CA ARG A 418 -4.97 9.61 31.20
C ARG A 418 -5.62 10.98 31.08
N MET A 419 -6.84 11.14 31.62
CA MET A 419 -7.54 12.41 31.66
C MET A 419 -6.75 13.47 32.43
N SER A 420 -6.28 13.16 33.65
CA SER A 420 -5.46 14.09 34.45
C SER A 420 -4.15 14.47 33.76
N SER A 421 -3.56 13.59 32.95
CA SER A 421 -2.35 13.89 32.18
C SER A 421 -2.65 14.81 30.99
N ALA A 422 -3.81 14.68 30.36
CA ALA A 422 -4.20 15.49 29.21
C ALA A 422 -4.54 16.94 29.59
N TYR A 423 -5.05 17.19 30.81
CA TYR A 423 -5.33 18.54 31.32
C TYR A 423 -4.12 19.24 31.98
N ARG A 424 -2.95 18.57 32.03
CA ARG A 424 -1.70 19.13 32.59
C ARG A 424 -0.74 19.69 31.53
N VAL A 425 -1.13 19.62 30.26
CA VAL A 425 -0.45 20.24 29.11
C VAL A 425 -1.33 21.38 28.64
#